data_AF-A0A9P4T8M2-F1
#
_entry.id   AF-A0A9P4T8M2-F1
#
_cell.length_a   1.000
_cell.length_b   1.000
_cell.length_c   1.000
_cell.angle_alpha   90.00
_cell.angle_beta   90.00
_cell.angle_gamma   90.00
#
_symmetry.space_group_name_H-M   'P 1'
#
loop_
_entity.id
_entity.type
_entity.pdbx_description
1 polymer ?
#
loop_
_entity_poly.entity_id
_entity_poly.type
_entity_poly.pdbx_seq_one_letter_code
_entity_poly.pdbx_strand_id
1 'polypeptide(L)'
;MADLNFNFDDPQFADDPALQDDVRMRHMASDDDDDEDFVPGPLDPDSEMDEKLDMDGGDNLRLFAADTPNLDDDDYIDAAVGKKRKLAGAGVPNTKDKLANARIKTEGGEALILEEGESSVAQKRSTLGSGAINRDNRNRATTHRRVTADLSSDDKRMLEMRDDGYNDRQIRDKLIEEGRIHYDTKSISTRIMRIRLAQAENHDVQLEQGYKEWQQEDDQLLVQAYALADIEVSYEVERVRAWRFRKVSEYMRRLNKDSMFSANACRTRYTQLMAGTAVIPCAVSDDPDARRLELDSFRTSNEAVRAKEASEQHTRSTMEKAVKDSAKIKKAQKAEEIANKRAQLEQEKADRAMQRAAAAQLRSQKAAENMKARAQRNAQIMKAASVKPSTASSPLRPPPSKKAKFDAPDPSPSAQPDPRSYLSTRDLTTLCTNRGLLDPKTPSATTASRKSLLTRSQTQTPSGPTTSCARCARRRVSLPVPVRR
;
A
#
# COMPACT_ATOMS: atom_id res chain seq x y z
N MET A 1 2.04 41.70 -29.41
CA MET A 1 1.89 40.29 -28.99
C MET A 1 2.73 39.50 -29.96
N ALA A 2 4.00 39.37 -29.62
CA ALA A 2 4.98 38.58 -30.35
C ALA A 2 5.21 37.32 -29.52
N ASP A 3 5.43 36.24 -30.22
CA ASP A 3 5.50 34.86 -29.75
C ASP A 3 6.55 34.69 -28.65
N LEU A 4 6.10 34.30 -27.45
CA LEU A 4 6.95 33.62 -26.46
C LEU A 4 6.88 32.11 -26.75
N ASN A 5 7.45 31.72 -27.89
CA ASN A 5 7.79 30.32 -28.13
C ASN A 5 9.05 30.02 -27.32
N PHE A 6 8.86 29.41 -26.16
CA PHE A 6 9.93 28.84 -25.35
C PHE A 6 10.51 27.64 -26.10
N ASN A 7 11.60 27.85 -26.83
CA ASN A 7 12.35 26.80 -27.50
C ASN A 7 13.01 25.91 -26.45
N PHE A 8 12.55 24.67 -26.36
CA PHE A 8 13.10 23.63 -25.47
C PHE A 8 14.40 22.99 -26.02
N ASP A 9 14.80 23.34 -27.25
CA ASP A 9 15.98 22.81 -27.94
C ASP A 9 17.15 23.80 -27.94
N ASP A 10 17.55 24.30 -26.76
CA ASP A 10 18.84 24.98 -26.61
C ASP A 10 19.90 23.97 -26.11
N PRO A 11 20.81 23.48 -26.98
CA PRO A 11 21.76 22.41 -26.64
C PRO A 11 22.88 22.85 -25.69
N GLN A 12 22.86 24.07 -25.15
CA GLN A 12 23.93 24.59 -24.28
C GLN A 12 23.88 24.09 -22.81
N PHE A 13 22.88 23.30 -22.41
CA PHE A 13 22.75 22.82 -21.03
C PHE A 13 23.05 21.32 -20.82
N ALA A 14 23.45 20.59 -21.88
CA ALA A 14 23.56 19.13 -21.84
C ALA A 14 24.93 18.58 -21.41
N ASP A 15 25.98 19.41 -21.31
CA ASP A 15 27.37 18.95 -21.11
C ASP A 15 28.00 19.48 -19.81
N ASP A 16 27.26 19.52 -18.70
CA ASP A 16 27.88 19.69 -17.38
C ASP A 16 28.04 18.32 -16.67
N PRO A 17 29.21 17.66 -16.82
CA PRO A 17 29.44 16.32 -16.25
C PRO A 17 29.43 16.31 -14.72
N ALA A 18 29.46 17.47 -14.06
CA ALA A 18 29.42 17.55 -12.60
C ALA A 18 28.03 17.32 -11.99
N LEU A 19 26.95 17.46 -12.77
CA LEU A 19 25.56 17.37 -12.25
C LEU A 19 24.92 15.98 -12.39
N GLN A 20 25.47 15.10 -13.24
CA GLN A 20 24.96 13.75 -13.43
C GLN A 20 25.41 12.76 -12.34
N ASP A 21 26.56 12.97 -11.70
CA ASP A 21 27.03 12.11 -10.61
C ASP A 21 26.24 12.31 -9.31
N ASP A 22 25.67 13.50 -9.09
CA ASP A 22 24.94 13.83 -7.85
C ASP A 22 23.52 13.25 -7.82
N VAL A 23 22.89 13.06 -8.99
CA VAL A 23 21.57 12.41 -9.10
C VAL A 23 21.68 10.88 -8.99
N ARG A 24 22.79 10.29 -9.46
CA ARG A 24 23.01 8.83 -9.38
C ARG A 24 23.35 8.37 -7.96
N MET A 25 23.93 9.22 -7.12
CA MET A 25 24.19 8.94 -5.70
C MET A 25 22.95 9.00 -4.80
N ARG A 26 21.89 9.74 -5.16
CA ARG A 26 20.70 9.88 -4.31
C ARG A 26 19.71 8.71 -4.35
N HIS A 27 19.74 7.87 -5.40
CA HIS A 27 18.82 6.72 -5.50
C HIS A 27 19.34 5.40 -4.89
N MET A 28 20.53 5.41 -4.28
CA MET A 28 21.11 4.23 -3.62
C MET A 28 21.11 4.34 -2.08
N ALA A 29 20.49 5.36 -1.51
CA ALA A 29 20.54 5.67 -0.07
C ALA A 29 19.18 5.54 0.65
N SER A 30 18.24 4.74 0.14
CA SER A 30 16.87 4.66 0.69
C SER A 30 16.36 3.21 0.73
N ASP A 31 17.11 2.30 1.35
CA ASP A 31 16.60 0.93 1.58
C ASP A 31 17.30 0.20 2.74
N ASP A 32 17.62 0.89 3.83
CA ASP A 32 18.08 0.24 5.07
C ASP A 32 17.50 0.93 6.31
N ASP A 33 16.94 0.07 7.18
CA ASP A 33 16.74 0.24 8.62
C ASP A 33 15.49 0.97 9.15
N ASP A 34 14.29 0.44 8.82
CA ASP A 34 13.16 0.41 9.77
C ASP A 34 13.09 -0.99 10.44
N ASP A 35 14.15 -1.37 11.15
CA ASP A 35 14.07 -2.40 12.19
C ASP A 35 13.47 -1.74 13.43
N GLU A 36 12.14 -1.74 13.50
CA GLU A 36 11.38 -1.44 14.71
C GLU A 36 11.95 -2.25 15.88
N ASP A 37 12.48 -1.54 16.88
CA ASP A 37 12.92 -2.06 18.17
C ASP A 37 11.76 -2.81 18.85
N PHE A 38 11.67 -4.10 18.57
CA PHE A 38 10.81 -5.03 19.30
C PHE A 38 11.34 -5.13 20.74
N VAL A 39 10.76 -4.33 21.63
CA VAL A 39 10.90 -4.49 23.08
C VAL A 39 10.15 -5.77 23.46
N PRO A 40 10.83 -6.84 23.92
CA PRO A 40 10.14 -8.02 24.40
C PRO A 40 9.38 -7.63 25.66
N GLY A 41 8.06 -7.47 25.53
CA GLY A 41 7.15 -7.35 26.65
C GLY A 41 7.26 -8.60 27.56
N PRO A 42 6.93 -8.46 28.86
CA PRO A 42 6.96 -9.58 29.79
C PRO A 42 6.11 -10.73 29.25
N LEU A 43 6.73 -11.90 29.15
CA LEU A 43 6.15 -13.15 28.67
C LEU A 43 4.85 -13.48 29.41
N ASP A 44 3.71 -13.37 28.73
CA ASP A 44 2.49 -14.06 29.12
C ASP A 44 2.67 -15.56 28.84
N PRO A 45 2.57 -16.44 29.85
CA PRO A 45 2.86 -17.87 29.70
C PRO A 45 1.81 -18.68 28.92
N ASP A 46 0.75 -18.06 28.36
CA ASP A 46 -0.42 -18.79 27.83
C ASP A 46 -0.79 -18.45 26.36
N SER A 47 0.09 -17.82 25.57
CA SER A 47 -0.20 -17.56 24.14
C SER A 47 0.18 -18.74 23.24
N GLU A 48 -0.66 -19.78 23.24
CA GLU A 48 -0.64 -20.86 22.26
C GLU A 48 -1.06 -20.37 20.86
N MET A 49 -0.23 -20.69 19.86
CA MET A 49 -0.58 -20.91 18.44
C MET A 49 -0.93 -19.68 17.58
N ASP A 50 0.09 -18.98 17.10
CA ASP A 50 0.05 -18.42 15.74
C ASP A 50 1.14 -19.09 14.90
N GLU A 51 0.73 -20.14 14.18
CA GLU A 51 1.53 -20.80 13.15
C GLU A 51 1.77 -19.81 12.01
N LYS A 52 2.90 -19.12 12.09
CA LYS A 52 3.48 -18.35 11.01
C LYS A 52 3.76 -19.29 9.84
N LEU A 53 2.83 -19.27 8.87
CA LEU A 53 3.00 -19.80 7.53
C LEU A 53 4.18 -19.12 6.85
N ASP A 54 5.36 -19.70 6.98
CA ASP A 54 6.51 -19.36 6.14
C ASP A 54 6.17 -19.80 4.71
N MET A 55 5.78 -18.81 3.90
CA MET A 55 5.46 -19.01 2.49
C MET A 55 6.77 -19.27 1.73
N ASP A 56 6.94 -20.53 1.33
CA ASP A 56 8.02 -21.04 0.49
C ASP A 56 8.34 -20.09 -0.68
N GLY A 57 9.56 -19.55 -0.66
CA GLY A 57 10.21 -18.91 -1.80
C GLY A 57 10.51 -19.95 -2.86
N GLY A 58 9.52 -20.24 -3.70
CA GLY A 58 9.66 -21.07 -4.89
C GLY A 58 10.43 -20.35 -5.99
N ASP A 59 11.75 -20.25 -5.83
CA ASP A 59 12.67 -19.82 -6.88
C ASP A 59 13.48 -21.03 -7.36
N ASN A 60 12.79 -21.94 -8.05
CA ASN A 60 13.38 -23.09 -8.72
C ASN A 60 12.73 -23.26 -10.11
N LEU A 61 12.90 -22.24 -10.96
CA LEU A 61 12.72 -22.37 -12.41
C LEU A 61 14.10 -22.37 -13.08
N ARG A 62 14.88 -23.41 -12.76
CA ARG A 62 16.06 -23.76 -13.54
C ARG A 62 15.58 -24.37 -14.86
N LEU A 63 15.54 -23.53 -15.89
CA LEU A 63 15.37 -23.90 -17.29
C LEU A 63 16.49 -24.89 -17.66
N PHE A 64 16.22 -26.19 -17.59
CA PHE A 64 17.11 -27.19 -18.17
C PHE A 64 16.97 -27.13 -19.69
N ALA A 65 18.03 -26.65 -20.34
CA ALA A 65 18.27 -26.86 -21.76
C ALA A 65 18.30 -28.36 -22.02
N ALA A 66 17.37 -28.84 -22.85
CA ALA A 66 17.40 -30.18 -23.40
C ALA A 66 18.27 -30.15 -24.67
N ASP A 67 19.45 -30.76 -24.58
CA ASP A 67 20.19 -31.29 -25.71
C ASP A 67 20.85 -32.62 -25.30
N THR A 68 20.15 -33.73 -25.61
CA THR A 68 20.67 -35.06 -26.05
C THR A 68 21.51 -35.93 -25.09
N PRO A 69 21.68 -37.26 -25.35
CA PRO A 69 20.77 -38.28 -25.89
C PRO A 69 20.74 -39.57 -25.03
N ASN A 70 19.89 -40.53 -25.46
CA ASN A 70 19.86 -41.96 -25.13
C ASN A 70 21.05 -42.54 -24.35
N LEU A 71 20.73 -43.23 -23.24
CA LEU A 71 21.36 -44.48 -22.86
C LEU A 71 20.35 -45.28 -22.03
N ASP A 72 19.94 -46.40 -22.59
CA ASP A 72 19.38 -47.56 -21.89
C ASP A 72 20.30 -47.93 -20.72
N ASP A 73 19.72 -48.21 -19.55
CA ASP A 73 20.18 -49.33 -18.73
C ASP A 73 19.17 -49.64 -17.60
N ASP A 74 18.89 -50.93 -17.58
CA ASP A 74 17.94 -51.71 -16.80
C ASP A 74 18.09 -51.67 -15.26
N ASP A 75 16.99 -52.08 -14.62
CA ASP A 75 16.93 -52.88 -13.39
C ASP A 75 17.57 -52.34 -12.10
N TYR A 76 16.75 -51.72 -11.25
CA TYR A 76 16.87 -51.91 -9.80
C TYR A 76 15.50 -51.99 -9.11
N ILE A 77 15.03 -53.23 -8.97
CA ILE A 77 14.03 -53.62 -7.98
C ILE A 77 14.75 -53.67 -6.63
N ASP A 78 14.36 -52.84 -5.68
CA ASP A 78 14.41 -53.27 -4.28
C ASP A 78 13.16 -52.82 -3.53
N ALA A 79 12.53 -53.80 -2.91
CA ALA A 79 11.31 -53.72 -2.17
C ALA A 79 11.68 -53.70 -0.70
N ALA A 80 11.24 -52.71 0.08
CA ALA A 80 10.76 -52.97 1.44
C ALA A 80 10.10 -51.76 2.11
N VAL A 81 9.12 -52.11 2.94
CA VAL A 81 8.57 -51.40 4.11
C VAL A 81 7.53 -50.32 3.83
N GLY A 82 6.28 -50.76 3.94
CA GLY A 82 5.10 -49.93 3.86
C GLY A 82 4.93 -48.93 5.00
N LYS A 83 4.14 -47.91 4.72
CA LYS A 83 3.29 -47.23 5.68
C LYS A 83 2.02 -46.79 4.98
N LYS A 84 0.91 -47.40 5.38
CA LYS A 84 -0.45 -47.06 4.95
C LYS A 84 -0.73 -45.60 5.30
N ARG A 85 -1.05 -44.76 4.32
CA ARG A 85 -1.85 -43.56 4.53
C ARG A 85 -3.10 -43.65 3.67
N LYS A 86 -4.25 -43.59 4.33
CA LYS A 86 -5.57 -43.43 3.73
C LYS A 86 -5.61 -42.07 3.04
N LEU A 87 -5.73 -42.05 1.72
CA LEU A 87 -6.18 -40.86 0.98
C LEU A 87 -7.70 -40.93 0.89
N ALA A 88 -8.36 -40.21 1.79
CA ALA A 88 -9.72 -39.74 1.62
C ALA A 88 -9.63 -38.31 1.05
N GLY A 89 -10.46 -38.01 0.06
CA GLY A 89 -10.67 -36.63 -0.38
C GLY A 89 -10.68 -36.46 -1.89
N ALA A 90 -11.80 -36.82 -2.52
CA ALA A 90 -12.17 -36.33 -3.84
C ALA A 90 -12.31 -34.80 -3.77
N GLY A 91 -11.27 -34.09 -4.19
CA GLY A 91 -11.28 -32.64 -4.38
C GLY A 91 -11.94 -32.29 -5.70
N VAL A 92 -13.14 -31.73 -5.59
CA VAL A 92 -13.92 -31.10 -6.66
C VAL A 92 -13.09 -30.00 -7.35
N PRO A 93 -12.94 -29.98 -8.68
CA PRO A 93 -12.36 -28.83 -9.37
C PRO A 93 -13.36 -27.66 -9.34
N ASN A 94 -12.95 -26.59 -8.65
CA ASN A 94 -13.62 -25.29 -8.57
C ASN A 94 -13.75 -24.68 -9.97
N THR A 95 -14.91 -24.81 -10.60
CA THR A 95 -15.27 -24.11 -11.84
C THR A 95 -15.76 -22.70 -11.54
N LYS A 96 -14.86 -21.77 -11.20
CA LYS A 96 -15.20 -20.33 -11.10
C LYS A 96 -14.36 -19.39 -11.99
N ASP A 97 -13.29 -19.87 -12.61
CA ASP A 97 -12.44 -19.02 -13.46
C ASP A 97 -12.79 -19.04 -14.97
N LYS A 98 -13.88 -19.71 -15.37
CA LYS A 98 -14.29 -19.78 -16.79
C LYS A 98 -15.40 -18.81 -17.19
N LEU A 99 -15.97 -18.03 -16.26
CA LEU A 99 -17.01 -17.04 -16.59
C LEU A 99 -16.48 -15.63 -16.91
N ALA A 100 -15.23 -15.31 -16.57
CA ALA A 100 -14.66 -13.98 -16.84
C ALA A 100 -14.19 -13.80 -18.29
N ASN A 101 -13.88 -14.89 -19.01
CA ASN A 101 -13.37 -14.84 -20.39
C ASN A 101 -14.44 -15.04 -21.48
N ALA A 102 -15.72 -15.14 -21.11
CA ALA A 102 -16.84 -15.30 -22.05
C ALA A 102 -17.57 -13.99 -22.40
N ARG A 103 -17.19 -12.85 -21.79
CA ARG A 103 -17.86 -11.55 -22.00
C ARG A 103 -17.14 -10.58 -22.94
N ILE A 104 -16.00 -10.97 -23.53
CA ILE A 104 -15.18 -10.12 -24.42
C ILE A 104 -15.17 -10.66 -25.87
N LYS A 105 -16.26 -11.29 -26.32
CA LYS A 105 -16.35 -11.85 -27.70
C LYS A 105 -17.63 -11.53 -28.48
N THR A 106 -18.37 -10.48 -28.10
CA THR A 106 -19.59 -10.08 -28.84
C THR A 106 -19.61 -8.65 -29.38
N GLU A 107 -18.52 -7.90 -29.34
CA GLU A 107 -18.41 -6.62 -30.09
C GLU A 107 -17.49 -6.81 -31.29
N GLY A 108 -18.02 -7.55 -32.26
CA GLY A 108 -17.53 -7.55 -33.62
C GLY A 108 -18.20 -6.43 -34.40
N GLY A 109 -17.40 -5.52 -34.93
CA GLY A 109 -17.63 -4.88 -36.22
C GLY A 109 -18.76 -3.86 -36.30
N GLU A 110 -18.61 -2.72 -35.62
CA GLU A 110 -19.19 -1.48 -36.13
C GLU A 110 -18.15 -0.76 -36.98
N ALA A 111 -18.38 -0.82 -38.28
CA ALA A 111 -17.72 0.01 -39.26
C ALA A 111 -18.01 1.47 -38.91
N LEU A 112 -16.94 2.24 -38.65
CA LEU A 112 -16.96 3.69 -38.67
C LEU A 112 -17.22 4.13 -40.12
N ILE A 113 -18.49 4.19 -40.51
CA ILE A 113 -18.96 4.96 -41.66
C ILE A 113 -18.93 6.42 -41.20
N LEU A 114 -17.92 7.15 -41.65
CA LEU A 114 -17.92 8.61 -41.65
C LEU A 114 -18.96 9.06 -42.68
N GLU A 115 -20.18 9.32 -42.23
CA GLU A 115 -21.18 10.06 -42.99
C GLU A 115 -21.30 11.47 -42.38
N GLU A 116 -20.52 12.40 -42.93
CA GLU A 116 -20.81 13.84 -42.85
C GLU A 116 -22.05 14.10 -43.71
N GLY A 117 -23.17 14.41 -43.07
CA GLY A 117 -24.42 14.69 -43.77
C GLY A 117 -25.50 15.23 -42.83
N GLU A 118 -25.85 16.48 -43.07
CA GLU A 118 -26.83 17.30 -42.36
C GLU A 118 -28.19 16.62 -42.07
N SER A 119 -28.78 17.05 -40.95
CA SER A 119 -30.23 17.23 -40.73
C SER A 119 -31.11 16.08 -40.22
N SER A 120 -32.07 16.50 -39.39
CA SER A 120 -33.36 15.85 -39.07
C SER A 120 -33.44 14.93 -37.84
N VAL A 121 -33.69 15.61 -36.71
CA VAL A 121 -34.54 15.15 -35.60
C VAL A 121 -35.81 14.46 -36.12
N ALA A 122 -35.93 13.14 -35.97
CA ALA A 122 -37.21 12.44 -36.07
C ALA A 122 -37.25 11.20 -35.18
N GLN A 123 -37.96 11.35 -34.06
CA GLN A 123 -38.33 10.30 -33.13
C GLN A 123 -39.11 9.18 -33.84
N LYS A 124 -38.51 8.01 -34.05
CA LYS A 124 -39.24 6.79 -34.40
C LYS A 124 -39.93 6.24 -33.14
N ARG A 125 -41.20 6.62 -32.95
CA ARG A 125 -42.13 5.94 -32.05
C ARG A 125 -42.55 4.62 -32.70
N SER A 126 -42.10 3.49 -32.15
CA SER A 126 -42.62 2.17 -32.50
C SER A 126 -44.01 1.99 -31.88
N THR A 127 -45.04 2.19 -32.69
CA THR A 127 -46.42 1.79 -32.41
C THR A 127 -46.60 0.33 -32.78
N LEU A 128 -46.69 -0.56 -31.78
CA LEU A 128 -47.20 -1.92 -31.96
C LEU A 128 -47.88 -2.41 -30.68
N GLY A 129 -49.19 -2.66 -30.79
CA GLY A 129 -49.87 -3.70 -30.00
C GLY A 129 -50.74 -3.24 -28.83
N SER A 130 -51.87 -2.59 -29.11
CA SER A 130 -53.01 -2.55 -28.19
C SER A 130 -53.61 -3.96 -28.02
N GLY A 131 -53.16 -4.68 -27.00
CA GLY A 131 -53.81 -5.87 -26.46
C GLY A 131 -54.33 -5.55 -25.07
N ALA A 132 -55.60 -5.15 -24.99
CA ALA A 132 -56.32 -4.97 -23.75
C ALA A 132 -56.41 -6.31 -22.98
N ILE A 133 -55.63 -6.44 -21.91
CA ILE A 133 -55.84 -7.44 -20.87
C ILE A 133 -56.05 -6.69 -19.56
N ASN A 134 -57.31 -6.64 -19.15
CA ASN A 134 -57.77 -6.17 -17.85
C ASN A 134 -56.91 -6.77 -16.71
N ARG A 135 -56.21 -5.90 -15.98
CA ARG A 135 -55.55 -6.20 -14.69
C ARG A 135 -55.98 -5.19 -13.61
N ASP A 136 -57.23 -4.75 -13.69
CA ASP A 136 -57.87 -4.09 -12.56
C ASP A 136 -57.97 -5.11 -11.41
N ASN A 137 -57.48 -4.72 -10.23
CA ASN A 137 -57.35 -5.52 -8.98
C ASN A 137 -56.07 -6.35 -8.75
N ARG A 138 -54.89 -5.87 -9.17
CA ARG A 138 -53.66 -6.16 -8.41
C ARG A 138 -53.38 -5.03 -7.42
N ASN A 139 -53.84 -5.25 -6.19
CA ASN A 139 -53.51 -4.48 -4.98
C ASN A 139 -52.13 -3.82 -5.05
N ARG A 140 -52.13 -2.48 -5.08
CA ARG A 140 -51.02 -1.58 -4.74
C ARG A 140 -49.62 -2.21 -4.87
N ALA A 141 -49.24 -2.60 -6.08
CA ALA A 141 -47.82 -2.71 -6.36
C ALA A 141 -47.29 -1.28 -6.22
N THR A 142 -46.51 -1.03 -5.17
CA THR A 142 -45.92 0.26 -4.84
C THR A 142 -45.02 0.66 -6.00
N THR A 143 -45.59 1.27 -7.04
CA THR A 143 -44.86 1.65 -8.23
C THR A 143 -43.82 2.66 -7.80
N HIS A 144 -42.54 2.30 -7.93
CA HIS A 144 -41.43 3.17 -7.61
C HIS A 144 -41.63 4.52 -8.31
N ARG A 145 -41.66 5.61 -7.52
CA ARG A 145 -41.84 6.96 -8.07
C ARG A 145 -40.70 7.27 -9.05
N ARG A 146 -41.02 8.03 -10.11
CA ARG A 146 -40.00 8.53 -11.04
C ARG A 146 -38.99 9.38 -10.26
N VAL A 147 -37.70 9.22 -10.60
CA VAL A 147 -36.64 10.05 -10.02
C VAL A 147 -36.77 11.44 -10.63
N THR A 148 -36.92 12.43 -9.77
CA THR A 148 -37.02 13.86 -10.09
C THR A 148 -35.92 14.61 -9.38
N ALA A 149 -35.61 15.82 -9.84
CA ALA A 149 -34.66 16.71 -9.17
C ALA A 149 -35.10 17.04 -7.73
N ASP A 150 -36.41 17.21 -7.52
CA ASP A 150 -37.00 17.30 -6.19
C ASP A 150 -36.99 15.91 -5.53
N LEU A 151 -36.10 15.75 -4.55
CA LEU A 151 -35.94 14.50 -3.81
C LEU A 151 -37.23 14.15 -3.08
N SER A 152 -37.71 12.92 -3.30
CA SER A 152 -38.75 12.37 -2.42
C SER A 152 -38.19 12.11 -1.02
N SER A 153 -39.06 12.02 -0.01
CA SER A 153 -38.66 11.69 1.36
C SER A 153 -37.82 10.41 1.44
N ASP A 154 -38.15 9.41 0.62
CA ASP A 154 -37.41 8.15 0.56
C ASP A 154 -36.07 8.30 -0.16
N ASP A 155 -36.02 9.08 -1.26
CA ASP A 155 -34.79 9.33 -2.00
C ASP A 155 -33.78 10.13 -1.17
N LYS A 156 -34.25 11.13 -0.41
CA LYS A 156 -33.42 11.87 0.54
C LYS A 156 -32.82 10.94 1.60
N ARG A 157 -33.65 10.07 2.18
CA ARG A 157 -33.20 9.11 3.20
C ARG A 157 -32.20 8.09 2.64
N MET A 158 -32.38 7.64 1.40
CA MET A 158 -31.43 6.76 0.71
C MET A 158 -30.07 7.43 0.48
N LEU A 159 -30.05 8.72 0.12
CA LEU A 159 -28.81 9.49 -0.05
C LEU A 159 -28.09 9.69 1.29
N GLU A 160 -28.80 10.14 2.33
CA GLU A 160 -28.23 10.32 3.68
C GLU A 160 -27.57 9.03 4.17
N MET A 161 -28.28 7.89 4.09
CA MET A 161 -27.69 6.60 4.47
C MET A 161 -26.52 6.18 3.56
N ARG A 162 -26.50 6.61 2.29
CA ARG A 162 -25.35 6.29 1.43
C ARG A 162 -24.12 7.10 1.82
N ASP A 163 -24.31 8.37 2.15
CA ASP A 163 -23.23 9.28 2.52
C ASP A 163 -22.69 8.94 3.92
N ASP A 164 -23.53 8.40 4.81
CA ASP A 164 -23.15 7.80 6.10
C ASP A 164 -22.39 6.46 5.95
N GLY A 165 -22.25 5.92 4.73
CA GLY A 165 -21.50 4.69 4.46
C GLY A 165 -22.28 3.38 4.62
N TYR A 166 -23.61 3.40 4.68
CA TYR A 166 -24.40 2.16 4.74
C TYR A 166 -24.34 1.39 3.42
N ASN A 167 -24.27 0.06 3.52
CA ASN A 167 -24.36 -0.85 2.38
C ASN A 167 -25.82 -0.95 1.88
N ASP A 168 -26.03 -1.23 0.58
CA ASP A 168 -27.34 -1.33 -0.07
C ASP A 168 -28.32 -2.25 0.69
N ARG A 169 -27.82 -3.34 1.29
CA ARG A 169 -28.64 -4.25 2.11
C ARG A 169 -29.12 -3.59 3.40
N GLN A 170 -28.25 -2.85 4.08
CA GLN A 170 -28.59 -2.14 5.32
C GLN A 170 -29.56 -0.99 5.03
N ILE A 171 -29.35 -0.26 3.93
CA ILE A 171 -30.27 0.78 3.46
C ILE A 171 -31.66 0.20 3.27
N ARG A 172 -31.78 -0.94 2.56
CA ARG A 172 -33.05 -1.64 2.41
C ARG A 172 -33.67 -1.96 3.77
N ASP A 173 -32.92 -2.62 4.64
CA ASP A 173 -33.44 -3.13 5.92
C ASP A 173 -33.92 -1.96 6.82
N LYS A 174 -33.21 -0.83 6.83
CA LYS A 174 -33.63 0.40 7.51
C LYS A 174 -34.87 1.06 6.89
N LEU A 175 -35.00 1.08 5.56
CA LEU A 175 -36.21 1.59 4.91
C LEU A 175 -37.45 0.75 5.27
N ILE A 176 -37.28 -0.57 5.44
CA ILE A 176 -38.35 -1.46 5.91
C ILE A 176 -38.70 -1.15 7.36
N GLU A 177 -37.70 -0.99 8.22
CA GLU A 177 -37.86 -0.66 9.64
C GLU A 177 -38.61 0.67 9.83
N GLU A 178 -38.30 1.66 9.00
CA GLU A 178 -38.98 2.97 8.98
C GLU A 178 -40.38 2.93 8.34
N GLY A 179 -40.82 1.78 7.81
CA GLY A 179 -42.13 1.62 7.16
C GLY A 179 -42.24 2.31 5.79
N ARG A 180 -41.11 2.58 5.12
CA ARG A 180 -41.04 3.21 3.80
C ARG A 180 -41.20 2.18 2.67
N ILE A 181 -41.09 2.65 1.41
CA ILE A 181 -41.18 1.77 0.24
C ILE A 181 -40.09 0.70 0.30
N HIS A 182 -40.49 -0.56 0.16
CA HIS A 182 -39.56 -1.69 0.08
C HIS A 182 -38.83 -1.71 -1.26
N TYR A 183 -37.57 -1.31 -1.27
CA TYR A 183 -36.70 -1.41 -2.44
C TYR A 183 -35.95 -2.75 -2.48
N ASP A 184 -35.73 -3.30 -3.67
CA ASP A 184 -34.81 -4.43 -3.82
C ASP A 184 -33.37 -3.95 -3.62
N THR A 185 -32.54 -4.74 -2.95
CA THR A 185 -31.13 -4.43 -2.66
C THR A 185 -30.35 -4.06 -3.92
N LYS A 186 -30.58 -4.77 -5.04
CA LYS A 186 -29.90 -4.50 -6.32
C LYS A 186 -30.34 -3.19 -6.98
N SER A 187 -31.53 -2.70 -6.63
CA SER A 187 -32.12 -1.51 -7.23
C SER A 187 -31.68 -0.20 -6.56
N ILE A 188 -31.19 -0.28 -5.31
CA ILE A 188 -30.85 0.89 -4.48
C ILE A 188 -29.70 1.69 -5.08
N SER A 189 -28.54 1.07 -5.34
CA SER A 189 -27.39 1.75 -5.97
C SER A 189 -27.73 2.39 -7.32
N THR A 190 -28.47 1.67 -8.17
CA THR A 190 -28.92 2.20 -9.47
C THR A 190 -29.90 3.36 -9.30
N ARG A 191 -30.75 3.35 -8.27
CA ARG A 191 -31.66 4.47 -7.98
C ARG A 191 -30.90 5.68 -7.44
N ILE A 192 -29.97 5.50 -6.51
CA ILE A 192 -29.09 6.56 -5.99
C ILE A 192 -28.31 7.22 -7.13
N MET A 193 -27.74 6.44 -8.05
CA MET A 193 -27.01 6.98 -9.20
C MET A 193 -27.92 7.87 -10.07
N ARG A 194 -29.13 7.41 -10.38
CA ARG A 194 -30.11 8.21 -11.15
C ARG A 194 -30.53 9.48 -10.42
N ILE A 195 -30.64 9.43 -9.08
CA ILE A 195 -30.92 10.62 -8.26
C ILE A 195 -29.79 11.64 -8.40
N ARG A 196 -28.53 11.20 -8.25
CA ARG A 196 -27.36 12.09 -8.39
C ARG A 196 -27.27 12.71 -9.78
N LEU A 197 -27.58 11.94 -10.84
CA LEU A 197 -27.65 12.47 -12.21
C LEU A 197 -28.76 13.53 -12.35
N ALA A 198 -29.98 13.25 -11.84
CA ALA A 198 -31.07 14.23 -11.89
C ALA A 198 -30.76 15.50 -11.08
N GLN A 199 -30.01 15.39 -9.98
CA GLN A 199 -29.54 16.54 -9.21
C GLN A 199 -28.47 17.34 -9.98
N ALA A 200 -27.53 16.67 -10.64
CA ALA A 200 -26.52 17.31 -11.49
C ALA A 200 -27.18 18.07 -12.64
N GLU A 201 -28.10 17.44 -13.37
CA GLU A 201 -28.88 18.09 -14.44
C GLU A 201 -29.65 19.32 -13.92
N ASN A 202 -30.22 19.24 -12.72
CA ASN A 202 -30.91 20.40 -12.12
C ASN A 202 -29.92 21.52 -11.74
N HIS A 203 -28.73 21.18 -11.25
CA HIS A 203 -27.68 22.17 -11.00
C HIS A 203 -27.21 22.84 -12.29
N ASP A 204 -27.09 22.10 -13.39
CA ASP A 204 -26.77 22.65 -14.71
C ASP A 204 -27.85 23.64 -15.16
N VAL A 205 -29.13 23.27 -15.03
CA VAL A 205 -30.26 24.17 -15.33
C VAL A 205 -30.25 25.43 -14.45
N GLN A 206 -29.92 25.29 -13.16
CA GLN A 206 -29.79 26.44 -12.25
C GLN A 206 -28.64 27.38 -12.63
N LEU A 207 -27.51 26.85 -13.10
CA LEU A 207 -26.39 27.63 -13.60
C LEU A 207 -26.75 28.35 -14.90
N GLU A 208 -27.40 27.66 -15.84
CA GLU A 208 -27.87 28.24 -17.12
C GLU A 208 -28.90 29.37 -16.90
N GLN A 209 -29.78 29.21 -15.92
CA GLN A 209 -30.80 30.20 -15.57
C GLN A 209 -30.26 31.34 -14.69
N GLY A 210 -29.01 31.25 -14.22
CA GLY A 210 -28.40 32.23 -13.31
C GLY A 210 -28.96 32.20 -11.89
N TYR A 211 -29.64 31.13 -11.48
CA TYR A 211 -30.04 30.93 -10.08
C TYR A 211 -28.87 30.51 -9.19
N LYS A 212 -27.85 29.89 -9.78
CA LYS A 212 -26.60 29.54 -9.15
C LYS A 212 -25.45 30.15 -9.96
N GLU A 213 -24.41 30.58 -9.28
CA GLU A 213 -23.18 31.08 -9.89
C GLU A 213 -22.01 30.20 -9.44
N TRP A 214 -20.97 30.13 -10.27
CA TRP A 214 -19.71 29.46 -9.94
C TRP A 214 -18.99 30.24 -8.84
N GLN A 215 -18.53 29.53 -7.80
CA GLN A 215 -17.72 30.12 -6.75
C GLN A 215 -16.23 29.97 -7.08
N GLN A 216 -15.41 30.86 -6.53
CA GLN A 216 -13.95 30.79 -6.72
C GLN A 216 -13.36 29.46 -6.22
N GLU A 217 -13.94 28.89 -5.17
CA GLU A 217 -13.54 27.59 -4.62
C GLU A 217 -13.84 26.45 -5.61
N ASP A 218 -14.98 26.52 -6.29
CA ASP A 218 -15.36 25.58 -7.34
C ASP A 218 -14.40 25.67 -8.54
N ASP A 219 -13.98 26.88 -8.93
CA ASP A 219 -13.00 27.07 -10.01
C ASP A 219 -11.64 26.44 -9.68
N GLN A 220 -11.19 26.56 -8.42
CA GLN A 220 -9.94 25.91 -7.97
C GLN A 220 -10.05 24.39 -8.03
N LEU A 221 -11.16 23.84 -7.55
CA LEU A 221 -11.44 22.40 -7.62
C LEU A 221 -11.56 21.92 -9.07
N LEU A 222 -12.16 22.71 -9.96
CA LEU A 222 -12.30 22.39 -11.37
C LEU A 222 -10.93 22.27 -12.04
N VAL A 223 -10.02 23.22 -11.80
CA VAL A 223 -8.65 23.19 -12.34
C VAL A 223 -7.89 21.96 -11.81
N GLN A 224 -8.04 21.64 -10.52
CA GLN A 224 -7.41 20.45 -9.94
C GLN A 224 -7.98 19.15 -10.53
N ALA A 225 -9.30 19.04 -10.65
CA ALA A 225 -9.97 17.87 -11.21
C ALA A 225 -9.59 17.67 -12.68
N TYR A 226 -9.51 18.75 -13.44
CA TYR A 226 -9.06 18.74 -14.83
C TYR A 226 -7.62 18.21 -14.95
N ALA A 227 -6.71 18.69 -14.11
CA ALA A 227 -5.32 18.22 -14.12
C ALA A 227 -5.21 16.70 -13.80
N LEU A 228 -6.01 16.19 -12.87
CA LEU A 228 -6.07 14.76 -12.56
C LEU A 228 -6.63 13.93 -13.72
N ALA A 229 -7.71 14.41 -14.36
CA ALA A 229 -8.30 13.77 -15.52
C ALA A 229 -7.32 13.72 -16.70
N ASP A 230 -6.57 14.80 -16.94
CA ASP A 230 -5.55 14.86 -17.99
C ASP A 230 -4.44 13.83 -17.76
N ILE A 231 -4.02 13.62 -16.52
CA ILE A 231 -3.05 12.58 -16.16
C ILE A 231 -3.60 11.19 -16.53
N GLU A 232 -4.82 10.85 -16.11
CA GLU A 232 -5.44 9.55 -16.43
C GLU A 232 -5.62 9.33 -17.94
N VAL A 233 -6.10 10.35 -18.65
CA VAL A 233 -6.28 10.30 -20.10
C VAL A 233 -4.93 10.14 -20.80
N SER A 234 -3.88 10.85 -20.35
CA SER A 234 -2.53 10.72 -20.92
C SER A 234 -1.99 9.30 -20.80
N TYR A 235 -2.16 8.66 -19.64
CA TYR A 235 -1.78 7.26 -19.44
C TYR A 235 -2.55 6.30 -20.36
N GLU A 236 -3.85 6.52 -20.54
CA GLU A 236 -4.65 5.71 -21.45
C GLU A 236 -4.25 5.90 -22.92
N VAL A 237 -3.97 7.14 -23.33
CA VAL A 237 -3.45 7.45 -24.67
C VAL A 237 -2.10 6.77 -24.91
N GLU A 238 -1.20 6.80 -23.92
CA GLU A 238 0.09 6.09 -24.01
C GLU A 238 -0.08 4.58 -24.07
N ARG A 239 -1.02 4.01 -23.29
CA ARG A 239 -1.36 2.59 -23.33
C ARG A 239 -1.87 2.18 -24.70
N VAL A 240 -2.78 2.96 -25.29
CA VAL A 240 -3.30 2.72 -26.65
C VAL A 240 -2.21 2.88 -27.71
N ARG A 241 -1.32 3.88 -27.58
CA ARG A 241 -0.16 4.07 -28.47
C ARG A 241 0.80 2.88 -28.40
N ALA A 242 1.10 2.36 -27.20
CA ALA A 242 1.92 1.16 -27.03
C ALA A 242 1.23 -0.09 -27.62
N TRP A 243 -0.08 -0.21 -27.43
CA TRP A 243 -0.87 -1.32 -27.95
C TRP A 243 -0.96 -1.31 -29.48
N ARG A 244 -1.05 -0.13 -30.11
CA ARG A 244 -1.04 0.04 -31.57
C ARG A 244 0.13 -0.71 -32.20
N PHE A 245 1.33 -0.57 -31.68
CA PHE A 245 2.51 -1.24 -32.27
C PHE A 245 2.57 -2.74 -32.01
N ARG A 246 1.90 -3.24 -30.95
CA ARG A 246 1.65 -4.68 -30.80
C ARG A 246 0.82 -5.20 -31.98
N LYS A 247 -0.27 -4.49 -32.32
CA LYS A 247 -1.09 -4.82 -33.49
C LYS A 247 -0.35 -4.67 -34.82
N VAL A 248 0.47 -3.63 -34.98
CA VAL A 248 1.31 -3.47 -36.18
C VAL A 248 2.25 -4.66 -36.34
N SER A 249 2.94 -5.10 -35.28
CA SER A 249 3.83 -6.27 -35.37
C SER A 249 3.09 -7.57 -35.70
N GLU A 250 1.86 -7.72 -35.19
CA GLU A 250 0.98 -8.85 -35.53
C GLU A 250 0.59 -8.82 -37.01
N TYR A 251 0.17 -7.67 -37.53
CA TYR A 251 -0.19 -7.52 -38.95
C TYR A 251 1.02 -7.68 -39.87
N MET A 252 2.21 -7.20 -39.48
CA MET A 252 3.45 -7.42 -40.22
C MET A 252 3.74 -8.92 -40.40
N ARG A 253 3.58 -9.73 -39.34
CA ARG A 253 3.74 -11.20 -39.41
C ARG A 253 2.70 -11.88 -40.29
N ARG A 254 1.47 -11.35 -40.33
CA ARG A 254 0.41 -11.87 -41.22
C ARG A 254 0.71 -11.58 -42.69
N LEU A 255 1.26 -10.40 -42.99
CA LEU A 255 1.65 -10.01 -44.34
C LEU A 255 2.90 -10.75 -44.81
N ASN A 256 3.93 -10.80 -43.96
CA ASN A 256 5.21 -11.43 -44.23
C ASN A 256 5.55 -12.43 -43.12
N LYS A 257 5.41 -13.73 -43.40
CA LYS A 257 5.60 -14.82 -42.42
C LYS A 257 7.01 -14.88 -41.85
N ASP A 258 8.01 -14.48 -42.64
CA ASP A 258 9.41 -14.48 -42.22
C ASP A 258 9.77 -13.26 -41.35
N SER A 259 8.87 -12.26 -41.26
CA SER A 259 9.13 -11.02 -40.54
C SER A 259 8.82 -11.16 -39.04
N MET A 260 9.79 -11.65 -38.27
CA MET A 260 9.67 -11.82 -36.81
C MET A 260 10.02 -10.55 -36.03
N PHE A 261 9.58 -9.38 -36.50
CA PHE A 261 9.85 -8.11 -35.81
C PHE A 261 9.06 -8.00 -34.50
N SER A 262 9.68 -7.37 -33.51
CA SER A 262 9.03 -7.02 -32.24
C SER A 262 8.22 -5.71 -32.39
N ALA A 263 7.25 -5.49 -31.50
CA ALA A 263 6.49 -4.25 -31.46
C ALA A 263 7.39 -3.01 -31.32
N ASN A 264 8.44 -3.11 -30.51
CA ASN A 264 9.41 -2.03 -30.30
C ASN A 264 10.22 -1.76 -31.57
N ALA A 265 10.68 -2.80 -32.28
CA ALA A 265 11.38 -2.62 -33.55
C ALA A 265 10.51 -1.91 -34.59
N CYS A 266 9.22 -2.30 -34.70
CA CYS A 266 8.26 -1.63 -35.57
C CYS A 266 8.04 -0.16 -35.17
N ARG A 267 7.92 0.13 -33.87
CA ARG A 267 7.78 1.50 -33.36
C ARG A 267 8.98 2.36 -33.72
N THR A 268 10.18 1.92 -33.38
CA THR A 268 11.42 2.66 -33.66
C THR A 268 11.58 2.93 -35.14
N ARG A 269 11.36 1.90 -35.99
CA ARG A 269 11.46 2.06 -37.44
C ARG A 269 10.42 3.05 -37.99
N TYR A 270 9.17 2.96 -37.52
CA TYR A 270 8.12 3.90 -37.94
C TYR A 270 8.45 5.34 -37.54
N THR A 271 8.91 5.56 -36.30
CA THR A 271 9.33 6.90 -35.85
C THR A 271 10.48 7.44 -36.70
N GLN A 272 11.49 6.62 -36.99
CA GLN A 272 12.60 7.01 -37.88
C GLN A 272 12.11 7.35 -39.30
N LEU A 273 11.13 6.60 -39.82
CA LEU A 273 10.55 6.88 -41.14
C LEU A 273 9.78 8.20 -41.15
N MET A 274 8.96 8.47 -40.14
CA MET A 274 8.23 9.74 -40.02
C MET A 274 9.17 10.93 -39.82
N ALA A 275 10.28 10.73 -39.10
CA ALA A 275 11.30 11.74 -38.90
C ALA A 275 12.25 11.93 -40.11
N GLY A 276 12.20 11.04 -41.11
CA GLY A 276 13.14 11.03 -42.23
C GLY A 276 14.56 10.57 -41.87
N THR A 277 14.79 10.06 -40.66
CA THR A 277 16.08 9.55 -40.16
C THR A 277 16.22 8.03 -40.30
N ALA A 278 15.32 7.39 -41.04
CA ALA A 278 15.34 5.95 -41.24
C ALA A 278 16.58 5.48 -42.01
N VAL A 279 17.31 4.57 -41.37
CA VAL A 279 18.47 3.90 -41.95
C VAL A 279 18.01 3.08 -43.17
N ILE A 280 18.42 3.49 -44.37
CA ILE A 280 18.19 2.76 -45.62
C ILE A 280 18.82 1.34 -45.52
N PRO A 281 18.24 0.28 -46.09
CA PRO A 281 18.91 -1.03 -46.10
C PRO A 281 20.21 -1.04 -46.92
N CYS A 282 21.22 -1.83 -46.54
CA CYS A 282 22.53 -1.86 -47.24
C CYS A 282 22.42 -2.16 -48.74
N ALA A 283 21.47 -3.00 -49.14
CA ALA A 283 21.28 -3.38 -50.55
C ALA A 283 20.78 -2.24 -51.45
N VAL A 284 20.22 -1.18 -50.86
CA VAL A 284 19.65 -0.03 -51.58
C VAL A 284 20.47 1.25 -51.33
N SER A 285 21.52 1.14 -50.53
CA SER A 285 22.42 2.26 -50.23
C SER A 285 23.32 2.54 -51.44
N ASP A 286 23.62 3.82 -51.69
CA ASP A 286 24.55 4.22 -52.77
C ASP A 286 25.93 3.57 -52.58
N ASP A 287 26.41 3.53 -51.32
CA ASP A 287 27.65 2.86 -50.92
C ASP A 287 27.36 1.68 -49.96
N PRO A 288 27.27 0.42 -50.45
CA PRO A 288 26.94 -0.72 -49.61
C PRO A 288 28.07 -1.13 -48.65
N ASP A 289 29.33 -0.94 -49.03
CA ASP A 289 30.48 -1.39 -48.25
C ASP A 289 30.77 -0.48 -47.06
N ALA A 290 30.66 0.84 -47.24
CA ALA A 290 30.75 1.80 -46.14
C ALA A 290 29.69 1.49 -45.06
N ARG A 291 28.47 1.17 -45.48
CA ARG A 291 27.38 0.83 -44.56
C ARG A 291 27.61 -0.47 -43.80
N ARG A 292 28.22 -1.48 -44.43
CA ARG A 292 28.58 -2.73 -43.75
C ARG A 292 29.59 -2.45 -42.64
N LEU A 293 30.59 -1.62 -42.91
CA LEU A 293 31.59 -1.22 -41.92
C LEU A 293 30.96 -0.47 -40.75
N GLU A 294 30.02 0.45 -41.01
CA GLU A 294 29.27 1.13 -39.93
C GLU A 294 28.46 0.14 -39.08
N LEU A 295 27.76 -0.83 -39.69
CA LEU A 295 27.01 -1.84 -38.95
C LEU A 295 27.92 -2.73 -38.09
N ASP A 296 29.09 -3.11 -38.60
CA ASP A 296 30.04 -3.92 -37.84
C ASP A 296 30.67 -3.10 -36.69
N SER A 297 30.92 -1.80 -36.90
CA SER A 297 31.34 -0.90 -35.82
C SER A 297 30.25 -0.77 -34.74
N PHE A 298 28.97 -0.69 -35.12
CA PHE A 298 27.85 -0.63 -34.19
C PHE A 298 27.66 -1.96 -33.42
N ARG A 299 27.92 -3.09 -34.06
CA ARG A 299 27.89 -4.42 -33.40
C ARG A 299 28.99 -4.52 -32.35
N THR A 300 30.22 -4.20 -32.74
CA THR A 300 31.39 -4.24 -31.83
C THR A 300 31.22 -3.26 -30.66
N SER A 301 30.69 -2.06 -30.88
CA SER A 301 30.40 -1.11 -29.80
C SER A 301 29.34 -1.64 -28.83
N ASN A 302 28.25 -2.23 -29.33
CA ASN A 302 27.20 -2.80 -28.47
C ASN A 302 27.67 -4.05 -27.72
N GLU A 303 28.54 -4.87 -28.32
CA GLU A 303 29.18 -5.99 -27.64
C GLU A 303 30.10 -5.51 -26.52
N ALA A 304 30.87 -4.44 -26.74
CA ALA A 304 31.68 -3.83 -25.69
C ALA A 304 30.82 -3.28 -24.53
N VAL A 305 29.68 -2.65 -24.83
CA VAL A 305 28.72 -2.17 -23.81
C VAL A 305 28.12 -3.34 -23.02
N ARG A 306 27.66 -4.40 -23.69
CA ARG A 306 27.13 -5.60 -23.02
C ARG A 306 28.19 -6.30 -22.16
N ALA A 307 29.43 -6.37 -22.63
CA ALA A 307 30.54 -6.94 -21.87
C ALA A 307 30.83 -6.10 -20.62
N LYS A 308 30.80 -4.77 -20.73
CA LYS A 308 30.96 -3.86 -19.60
C LYS A 308 29.82 -4.02 -18.59
N GLU A 309 28.57 -3.99 -19.03
CA GLU A 309 27.39 -4.18 -18.16
C GLU A 309 27.42 -5.55 -17.46
N ALA A 310 27.78 -6.62 -18.16
CA ALA A 310 27.93 -7.95 -17.56
C ALA A 310 29.05 -7.97 -16.50
N SER A 311 30.16 -7.26 -16.74
CA SER A 311 31.24 -7.14 -15.75
C SER A 311 30.82 -6.34 -14.52
N GLU A 312 30.06 -5.25 -14.69
CA GLU A 312 29.52 -4.44 -13.61
C GLU A 312 28.45 -5.18 -12.80
N GLN A 313 27.59 -5.94 -13.48
CA GLN A 313 26.60 -6.78 -12.81
C GLN A 313 27.26 -7.91 -12.03
N HIS A 314 28.33 -8.50 -12.57
CA HIS A 314 29.12 -9.52 -11.87
C HIS A 314 29.78 -8.92 -10.62
N THR A 315 30.46 -7.77 -10.73
CA THR A 315 31.08 -7.12 -9.56
C THR A 315 30.04 -6.72 -8.51
N ARG A 316 28.89 -6.17 -8.92
CA ARG A 316 27.77 -5.85 -8.02
C ARG A 316 27.25 -7.10 -7.31
N SER A 317 27.01 -8.20 -8.02
CA SER A 317 26.58 -9.46 -7.42
C SER A 317 27.61 -10.03 -6.44
N THR A 318 28.91 -9.93 -6.74
CA THR A 318 29.96 -10.38 -5.83
C THR A 318 30.05 -9.53 -4.56
N MET A 319 29.88 -8.20 -4.68
CA MET A 319 29.84 -7.31 -3.51
C MET A 319 28.60 -7.57 -2.65
N GLU A 320 27.43 -7.77 -3.26
CA GLU A 320 26.19 -8.07 -2.54
C GLU A 320 26.29 -9.41 -1.78
N LYS A 321 26.88 -10.45 -2.41
CA LYS A 321 27.16 -11.73 -1.73
C LYS A 321 28.12 -11.55 -0.55
N ALA A 322 29.19 -10.78 -0.72
CA ALA A 322 30.14 -10.49 0.35
C ALA A 322 29.47 -9.75 1.53
N VAL A 323 28.58 -8.79 1.25
CA VAL A 323 27.80 -8.08 2.28
C VAL A 323 26.88 -9.06 3.02
N LYS A 324 26.10 -9.88 2.29
CA LYS A 324 25.20 -10.89 2.88
C LYS A 324 25.95 -11.90 3.75
N ASP A 325 27.11 -12.37 3.29
CA ASP A 325 27.90 -13.34 4.07
C ASP A 325 28.55 -12.68 5.29
N SER A 326 29.00 -11.42 5.20
CA SER A 326 29.47 -10.67 6.37
C SER A 326 28.36 -10.45 7.41
N ALA A 327 27.12 -10.21 6.97
CA ALA A 327 25.96 -10.05 7.85
C ALA A 327 25.61 -11.38 8.54
N LYS A 328 25.65 -12.52 7.82
CA LYS A 328 25.47 -13.86 8.40
C LYS A 328 26.53 -14.17 9.45
N ILE A 329 27.80 -13.85 9.19
CA ILE A 329 28.89 -14.05 10.16
C ILE A 329 28.63 -13.22 11.43
N LYS A 330 28.27 -11.94 11.31
CA LYS A 330 27.94 -11.09 12.47
C LYS A 330 26.74 -11.65 13.26
N LYS A 331 25.72 -12.15 12.58
CA LYS A 331 24.54 -12.76 13.23
C LYS A 331 24.89 -14.06 13.95
N ALA A 332 25.72 -14.90 13.34
CA ALA A 332 26.22 -16.13 13.97
C ALA A 332 27.05 -15.82 15.22
N GLN A 333 27.95 -14.84 15.16
CA GLN A 333 28.75 -14.39 16.32
C GLN A 333 27.87 -13.87 17.47
N LYS A 334 26.86 -13.05 17.17
CA LYS A 334 25.90 -12.58 18.20
C LYS A 334 25.11 -13.73 18.81
N ALA A 335 24.70 -14.72 18.01
CA ALA A 335 23.98 -15.90 18.49
C ALA A 335 24.86 -16.77 19.40
N GLU A 336 26.13 -16.98 19.04
CA GLU A 336 27.11 -17.68 19.87
C GLU A 336 27.36 -16.95 21.20
N GLU A 337 27.48 -15.62 21.18
CA GLU A 337 27.64 -14.83 22.41
C GLU A 337 26.42 -14.95 23.34
N ILE A 338 25.21 -14.93 22.79
CA ILE A 338 23.96 -15.11 23.56
C ILE A 338 23.87 -16.53 24.13
N ALA A 339 24.22 -17.55 23.34
CA ALA A 339 24.25 -18.93 23.80
C ALA A 339 25.24 -19.13 24.95
N ASN A 340 26.43 -18.54 24.84
CA ASN A 340 27.45 -18.56 25.90
C ASN A 340 26.97 -17.86 27.18
N LYS A 341 26.30 -16.71 27.07
CA LYS A 341 25.70 -16.01 28.23
C LYS A 341 24.62 -16.86 28.91
N ARG A 342 23.76 -17.53 28.13
CA ARG A 342 22.72 -18.43 28.68
C ARG A 342 23.33 -19.64 29.39
N ALA A 343 24.35 -20.25 28.79
CA ALA A 343 25.06 -21.38 29.40
C ALA A 343 25.74 -20.97 30.73
N GLN A 344 26.35 -19.79 30.79
CA GLN A 344 26.94 -19.25 32.03
C GLN A 344 25.89 -18.99 33.12
N LEU A 345 24.74 -18.40 32.76
CA LEU A 345 23.65 -18.16 33.72
C LEU A 345 23.04 -19.47 34.24
N GLU A 346 22.95 -20.51 33.39
CA GLU A 346 22.49 -21.83 33.79
C GLU A 346 23.49 -22.51 34.74
N GLN A 347 24.79 -22.41 34.47
CA GLN A 347 25.85 -22.88 35.37
C GLN A 347 25.79 -22.16 36.72
N GLU A 348 25.66 -20.83 36.74
CA GLU A 348 25.56 -20.06 37.99
C GLU A 348 24.29 -20.45 38.78
N LYS A 349 23.17 -20.69 38.10
CA LYS A 349 21.93 -21.16 38.73
C LYS A 349 22.08 -22.57 39.30
N ALA A 350 22.78 -23.46 38.60
CA ALA A 350 23.10 -24.80 39.07
C ALA A 350 24.01 -24.75 40.31
N ASP A 351 25.05 -23.90 40.30
CA ASP A 351 25.96 -23.69 41.43
C ASP A 351 25.23 -23.11 42.64
N ARG A 352 24.36 -22.11 42.42
CA ARG A 352 23.52 -21.53 43.48
C ARG A 352 22.54 -22.54 44.06
N ALA A 353 21.97 -23.42 43.24
CA ALA A 353 21.12 -24.52 43.71
C ALA A 353 21.93 -25.54 44.53
N MET A 354 23.14 -25.89 44.09
CA MET A 354 24.06 -26.77 44.81
C MET A 354 24.44 -26.20 46.18
N GLN A 355 24.77 -24.90 46.25
CA GLN A 355 25.07 -24.20 47.50
C GLN A 355 23.85 -24.19 48.45
N ARG A 356 22.64 -23.96 47.94
CA ARG A 356 21.41 -24.02 48.75
C ARG A 356 21.13 -25.43 49.27
N ALA A 357 21.31 -26.46 48.44
CA ALA A 357 21.16 -27.84 48.85
C ALA A 357 22.17 -28.21 49.96
N ALA A 358 23.45 -27.82 49.80
CA ALA A 358 24.48 -28.01 50.82
C ALA A 358 24.13 -27.30 52.14
N ALA A 359 23.68 -26.04 52.07
CA ALA A 359 23.25 -25.29 53.26
C ALA A 359 22.03 -25.91 53.96
N ALA A 360 21.07 -26.45 53.19
CA ALA A 360 19.90 -27.15 53.74
C ALA A 360 20.28 -28.45 54.44
N GLN A 361 21.22 -29.23 53.87
CA GLN A 361 21.76 -30.43 54.51
C GLN A 361 22.48 -30.10 55.83
N LEU A 362 23.26 -29.01 55.87
CA LEU A 362 23.93 -28.57 57.08
C LEU A 362 22.91 -28.13 58.16
N ARG A 363 21.84 -27.43 57.77
CA ARG A 363 20.74 -27.08 58.68
C ARG A 363 19.97 -28.29 59.20
N SER A 364 19.70 -29.30 58.35
CA SER A 364 19.00 -30.51 58.78
C SER A 364 19.85 -31.34 59.75
N GLN A 365 21.17 -31.43 59.52
CA GLN A 365 22.12 -32.05 60.46
C GLN A 365 22.11 -31.33 61.82
N LYS A 366 22.23 -29.99 61.83
CA LYS A 366 22.12 -29.19 63.07
C LYS A 366 20.78 -29.36 63.78
N ALA A 367 19.67 -29.43 63.04
CA ALA A 367 18.34 -29.66 63.62
C ALA A 367 18.23 -31.07 64.22
N ALA A 368 18.77 -32.09 63.56
CA ALA A 368 18.80 -33.46 64.07
C ALA A 368 19.66 -33.58 65.35
N GLU A 369 20.81 -32.90 65.40
CA GLU A 369 21.64 -32.79 66.60
C GLU A 369 20.91 -32.09 67.74
N ASN A 370 20.23 -30.98 67.46
CA ASN A 370 19.44 -30.24 68.46
C ASN A 370 18.25 -31.08 68.97
N MET A 371 17.59 -31.86 68.09
CA MET A 371 16.55 -32.81 68.48
C MET A 371 17.09 -33.93 69.38
N LYS A 372 18.27 -34.48 69.06
CA LYS A 372 18.95 -35.47 69.91
C LYS A 372 19.31 -34.86 71.28
N ALA A 373 19.83 -33.64 71.31
CA ALA A 373 20.14 -32.93 72.56
C ALA A 373 18.89 -32.63 73.40
N ARG A 374 17.78 -32.23 72.77
CA ARG A 374 16.47 -32.06 73.43
C ARG A 374 15.94 -33.38 73.99
N ALA A 375 16.02 -34.47 73.23
CA ALA A 375 15.60 -35.80 73.69
C ALA A 375 16.42 -36.26 74.91
N GLN A 376 17.74 -36.03 74.91
CA GLN A 376 18.60 -36.31 76.06
C GLN A 376 18.24 -35.46 77.28
N ARG A 377 17.99 -34.16 77.09
CA ARG A 377 17.53 -33.26 78.17
C ARG A 377 16.18 -33.70 78.74
N ASN A 378 15.21 -34.04 77.88
CA ASN A 378 13.90 -34.55 78.31
C ASN A 378 14.03 -35.89 79.04
N ALA A 379 14.92 -36.79 78.61
CA ALA A 379 15.19 -38.03 79.32
C ALA A 379 15.79 -37.79 80.71
N GLN A 380 16.66 -36.77 80.88
CA GLN A 380 17.16 -36.34 82.18
C GLN A 380 16.06 -35.72 83.06
N ILE A 381 15.17 -34.90 82.49
CA ILE A 381 14.00 -34.34 83.20
C ILE A 381 13.05 -35.47 83.64
N MET A 382 12.78 -36.45 82.79
CA MET A 382 11.94 -37.61 83.15
C MET A 382 12.58 -38.46 84.26
N LYS A 383 13.90 -38.67 84.22
CA LYS A 383 14.63 -39.31 85.32
C LYS A 383 14.60 -38.50 86.62
N ALA A 384 14.57 -37.16 86.55
CA ALA A 384 14.42 -36.30 87.71
C ALA A 384 12.97 -36.26 88.23
N ALA A 385 11.97 -36.34 87.34
CA ALA A 385 10.55 -36.37 87.69
C ALA A 385 10.09 -37.72 88.26
N SER A 386 10.78 -38.83 87.95
CA SER A 386 10.50 -40.14 88.55
C SER A 386 10.99 -40.29 90.01
N VAL A 387 11.59 -39.25 90.59
CA VAL A 387 11.95 -39.18 92.02
C VAL A 387 11.18 -38.04 92.69
N LYS A 388 9.86 -38.22 92.81
CA LYS A 388 8.98 -37.77 93.92
C LYS A 388 7.52 -37.79 93.47
N PRO A 389 6.68 -38.68 94.01
CA PRO A 389 5.25 -38.65 93.80
C PRO A 389 4.58 -37.80 94.87
N SER A 390 3.72 -36.85 94.50
CA SER A 390 2.50 -36.55 95.28
C SER A 390 1.62 -35.47 94.62
N THR A 391 0.33 -35.79 94.62
CA THR A 391 -0.81 -34.88 94.87
C THR A 391 -1.21 -33.85 93.81
N ALA A 392 -2.14 -34.29 92.96
CA ALA A 392 -3.51 -33.78 92.83
C ALA A 392 -3.82 -32.28 93.01
N SER A 393 -4.59 -31.76 92.04
CA SER A 393 -5.73 -30.80 92.12
C SER A 393 -5.61 -29.73 91.01
N SER A 394 -6.50 -29.77 90.00
CA SER A 394 -7.77 -29.02 89.92
C SER A 394 -7.58 -27.69 89.12
N PRO A 395 -8.63 -26.93 88.74
CA PRO A 395 -9.10 -26.85 87.36
C PRO A 395 -9.10 -25.41 86.81
N LEU A 396 -9.66 -25.26 85.60
CA LEU A 396 -10.15 -24.03 84.97
C LEU A 396 -9.10 -22.99 84.54
N ARG A 397 -9.19 -22.58 83.27
CA ARG A 397 -9.67 -21.25 82.83
C ARG A 397 -9.07 -20.88 81.45
N PRO A 398 -9.89 -20.40 80.48
CA PRO A 398 -9.43 -19.81 79.21
C PRO A 398 -9.05 -18.32 79.47
N PRO A 399 -8.85 -17.39 78.51
CA PRO A 399 -8.63 -17.37 77.05
C PRO A 399 -7.22 -16.67 76.82
N PRO A 400 -6.91 -15.75 75.86
CA PRO A 400 -7.61 -15.23 74.69
C PRO A 400 -6.80 -15.09 73.39
N SER A 401 -7.59 -14.98 72.32
CA SER A 401 -7.33 -14.26 71.08
C SER A 401 -6.14 -13.28 71.12
N LYS A 402 -5.17 -13.49 70.22
CA LYS A 402 -4.37 -12.40 69.65
C LYS A 402 -4.41 -12.48 68.13
N LYS A 403 -5.19 -11.55 67.58
CA LYS A 403 -5.17 -11.10 66.20
C LYS A 403 -3.73 -10.73 65.81
N ALA A 404 -3.16 -11.42 64.84
CA ALA A 404 -2.06 -10.92 64.03
C ALA A 404 -2.67 -10.70 62.63
N LYS A 405 -3.21 -9.50 62.39
CA LYS A 405 -2.55 -8.47 61.56
C LYS A 405 -1.93 -9.10 60.31
N PHE A 406 -2.80 -9.24 59.31
CA PHE A 406 -2.44 -9.19 57.89
C PHE A 406 -1.76 -7.83 57.67
N ASP A 407 -0.44 -7.84 57.52
CA ASP A 407 0.26 -6.72 56.89
C ASP A 407 0.05 -6.86 55.38
N ALA A 408 -0.95 -6.14 54.89
CA ALA A 408 -1.05 -5.81 53.49
C ALA A 408 0.17 -4.93 53.12
N PRO A 409 0.88 -5.18 52.02
CA PRO A 409 1.83 -4.22 51.50
C PRO A 409 1.05 -3.00 50.97
N ASP A 410 1.41 -1.84 51.53
CA ASP A 410 0.97 -0.50 51.08
C ASP A 410 1.12 -0.33 49.55
N PRO A 411 0.10 0.18 48.86
CA PRO A 411 0.30 0.86 47.59
C PRO A 411 0.71 2.32 47.89
N SER A 412 2.01 2.59 47.92
CA SER A 412 2.51 3.98 47.81
C SER A 412 2.73 4.33 46.34
N PRO A 413 1.89 5.17 45.70
CA PRO A 413 2.23 5.82 44.44
C PRO A 413 3.05 7.07 44.76
N SER A 414 4.28 6.89 45.25
CA SER A 414 5.20 8.02 45.42
C SER A 414 6.27 7.95 44.34
N ALA A 415 6.07 8.77 43.31
CA ALA A 415 7.06 9.21 42.34
C ALA A 415 7.82 8.07 41.63
N GLN A 416 7.16 7.44 40.66
CA GLN A 416 7.92 7.18 39.43
C GLN A 416 8.28 8.56 38.85
N PRO A 417 9.57 8.94 38.80
CA PRO A 417 9.97 10.15 38.08
C PRO A 417 9.44 9.99 36.65
N ASP A 418 8.65 10.97 36.21
CA ASP A 418 8.11 11.03 34.85
C ASP A 418 9.26 10.66 33.90
N PRO A 419 9.13 9.63 33.03
CA PRO A 419 10.21 9.22 32.13
C PRO A 419 10.67 10.37 31.21
N ARG A 420 9.88 11.44 31.13
CA ARG A 420 10.22 12.69 30.44
C ARG A 420 11.25 13.56 31.17
N SER A 421 11.48 13.34 32.48
CA SER A 421 12.44 14.13 33.28
C SER A 421 13.91 13.78 33.05
N TYR A 422 14.20 12.66 32.37
CA TYR A 422 15.57 12.22 32.07
C TYR A 422 16.16 12.79 30.79
N LEU A 423 15.34 13.44 29.95
CA LEU A 423 15.82 14.11 28.75
C LEU A 423 16.26 15.52 29.11
N SER A 424 17.58 15.75 29.11
CA SER A 424 18.11 17.10 29.20
C SER A 424 17.59 17.91 28.00
N THR A 425 17.44 19.23 28.16
CA THR A 425 17.04 20.11 27.05
C THR A 425 17.98 19.98 25.85
N ARG A 426 19.23 19.62 26.10
CA ARG A 426 20.24 19.34 25.08
C ARG A 426 19.89 18.09 24.26
N ASP A 427 19.52 16.99 24.92
CA ASP A 427 19.13 15.73 24.26
C ASP A 427 17.83 15.89 23.45
N LEU A 428 16.89 16.68 23.98
CA LEU A 428 15.64 17.01 23.31
C LEU A 428 15.90 17.85 22.04
N THR A 429 16.86 18.78 22.11
CA THR A 429 17.32 19.54 20.94
C THR A 429 17.94 18.61 19.91
N THR A 430 18.80 17.67 20.33
CA THR A 430 19.45 16.69 19.45
C THR A 430 18.44 15.79 18.74
N LEU A 431 17.43 15.29 19.46
CA LEU A 431 16.34 14.49 18.88
C LEU A 431 15.49 15.29 17.89
N CYS A 432 15.22 16.57 18.19
CA CYS A 432 14.51 17.45 17.27
C CYS A 432 15.33 17.78 16.01
N THR A 433 16.64 17.99 16.11
CA THR A 433 17.52 18.13 14.93
C THR A 433 17.59 16.84 14.11
N ASN A 434 17.71 15.68 14.76
CA ASN A 434 17.79 14.39 14.06
C ASN A 434 16.50 14.05 13.30
N ARG A 435 15.34 14.56 13.77
CA ARG A 435 14.05 14.42 13.10
C ARG A 435 13.71 15.56 12.12
N GLY A 436 14.66 16.48 11.86
CA GLY A 436 14.45 17.62 10.95
C GLY A 436 13.44 18.66 11.45
N LEU A 437 13.13 18.68 12.75
CA LEU A 437 12.16 19.62 13.35
C LEU A 437 12.80 20.96 13.74
N LEU A 438 14.12 21.01 13.87
CA LEU A 438 14.89 22.21 14.16
C LEU A 438 16.01 22.35 13.13
N ASP A 439 15.70 22.92 11.98
CA ASP A 439 16.74 23.40 11.07
C ASP A 439 17.21 24.80 11.53
N PRO A 440 18.44 24.97 12.03
CA PRO A 440 18.97 26.28 12.44
C PRO A 440 19.27 27.20 11.25
N LYS A 441 18.96 26.80 10.01
CA LYS A 441 19.28 27.54 8.78
C LYS A 441 18.14 28.41 8.23
N THR A 442 16.96 28.45 8.86
CA THR A 442 15.93 29.41 8.48
C THR A 442 15.73 30.47 9.58
N PRO A 443 16.30 31.67 9.44
CA PRO A 443 15.85 32.81 10.24
C PRO A 443 14.38 33.11 9.90
N SER A 444 13.51 32.93 10.89
CA SER A 444 12.20 33.58 11.04
C SER A 444 11.23 33.58 9.83
N ALA A 445 10.35 32.59 9.75
CA ALA A 445 9.09 32.69 8.99
C ALA A 445 7.82 32.32 9.81
N THR A 446 7.95 31.95 11.08
CA THR A 446 6.82 31.37 11.85
C THR A 446 6.20 32.30 12.90
N THR A 447 6.48 33.61 12.84
CA THR A 447 5.85 34.62 13.72
C THR A 447 4.86 35.56 13.01
N ALA A 448 4.57 35.33 11.72
CA ALA A 448 3.58 36.13 10.97
C ALA A 448 2.14 35.58 11.00
N SER A 449 1.92 34.31 11.39
CA SER A 449 0.59 33.68 11.24
C SER A 449 -0.34 33.74 12.46
N ARG A 450 -0.02 34.54 13.51
CA ARG A 450 -0.82 34.57 14.75
C ARG A 450 -1.34 35.95 15.16
N LYS A 451 -1.30 36.95 14.27
CA LYS A 451 -1.79 38.31 14.52
C LYS A 451 -2.92 38.80 13.59
N SER A 452 -3.54 37.93 12.78
CA SER A 452 -4.64 38.33 11.89
C SER A 452 -6.06 38.11 12.44
N LEU A 453 -6.22 37.68 13.71
CA LEU A 453 -7.54 37.34 14.26
C LEU A 453 -8.14 38.33 15.26
N LEU A 454 -7.48 39.43 15.61
CA LEU A 454 -8.07 40.45 16.50
C LEU A 454 -7.74 41.85 15.98
N THR A 455 -8.80 42.60 15.63
CA THR A 455 -8.91 43.97 15.04
C THR A 455 -9.36 43.92 13.58
N ARG A 456 -10.43 44.57 13.13
CA ARG A 456 -11.33 45.55 13.74
C ARG A 456 -12.50 45.76 12.77
N SER A 457 -13.71 45.64 13.28
CA SER A 457 -14.90 46.29 12.75
C SER A 457 -14.72 47.81 12.85
N GLN A 458 -14.75 48.52 11.71
CA GLN A 458 -15.28 49.89 11.60
C GLN A 458 -15.24 50.41 10.15
N THR A 459 -16.44 50.72 9.68
CA THR A 459 -16.88 51.62 8.59
C THR A 459 -15.92 52.74 8.17
N GLN A 460 -15.77 52.98 6.86
CA GLN A 460 -16.10 54.23 6.14
C GLN A 460 -15.51 54.27 4.71
N THR A 461 -16.37 54.59 3.74
CA THR A 461 -16.05 55.17 2.41
C THR A 461 -15.77 56.69 2.55
N PRO A 462 -15.51 57.49 1.48
CA PRO A 462 -14.81 57.28 0.19
C PRO A 462 -13.75 58.39 -0.09
N SER A 463 -12.91 58.24 -1.13
CA SER A 463 -12.49 59.32 -2.06
C SER A 463 -11.47 58.84 -3.10
N GLY A 464 -11.67 59.24 -4.36
CA GLY A 464 -10.67 59.13 -5.44
C GLY A 464 -9.51 60.15 -5.28
N PRO A 465 -8.59 60.30 -6.25
CA PRO A 465 -8.96 60.69 -7.61
C PRO A 465 -8.11 60.11 -8.79
N THR A 466 -8.75 60.17 -9.96
CA THR A 466 -8.28 60.35 -11.35
C THR A 466 -6.78 60.35 -11.70
N THR A 467 -6.44 59.56 -12.73
CA THR A 467 -5.49 59.92 -13.81
C THR A 467 -5.76 58.95 -14.98
N SER A 468 -6.45 59.32 -16.06
CA SER A 468 -6.00 60.16 -17.19
C SER A 468 -4.60 59.79 -17.70
N CYS A 469 -4.53 58.89 -18.70
CA CYS A 469 -3.67 59.15 -19.85
C CYS A 469 -4.11 58.34 -21.08
N ALA A 470 -4.38 59.08 -22.15
CA ALA A 470 -4.73 58.60 -23.47
C ALA A 470 -3.52 58.00 -24.20
N ARG A 471 -3.73 56.95 -25.00
CA ARG A 471 -3.16 56.94 -26.35
C ARG A 471 -3.91 56.04 -27.32
N CYS A 472 -4.49 56.73 -28.29
CA CYS A 472 -4.99 56.26 -29.56
C CYS A 472 -3.89 55.58 -30.37
N ALA A 473 -4.17 54.40 -30.94
CA ALA A 473 -3.58 53.96 -32.20
C ALA A 473 -4.52 52.96 -32.90
N ARG A 474 -5.38 53.50 -33.76
CA ARG A 474 -6.11 52.74 -34.77
C ARG A 474 -5.10 52.19 -35.77
N ARG A 475 -4.99 50.86 -35.92
CA ARG A 475 -4.39 50.22 -37.10
C ARG A 475 -5.47 49.44 -37.83
N ARG A 476 -5.89 50.00 -38.97
CA ARG A 476 -6.68 49.30 -40.00
C ARG A 476 -5.81 48.19 -40.57
N VAL A 477 -6.28 46.95 -40.52
CA VAL A 477 -5.71 45.84 -41.28
C VAL A 477 -6.58 45.64 -42.51
N SER A 478 -5.97 45.87 -43.67
CA SER A 478 -6.50 45.61 -45.01
C SER A 478 -6.48 44.10 -45.29
N LEU A 479 -7.63 43.54 -45.64
CA LEU A 479 -7.76 42.18 -46.17
C LEU A 479 -7.34 42.14 -47.66
N PRO A 480 -6.59 41.12 -48.11
CA PRO A 480 -6.34 40.91 -49.53
C PRO A 480 -7.49 40.17 -50.23
N VAL A 481 -7.81 40.64 -51.44
CA VAL A 481 -8.78 40.07 -52.38
C VAL A 481 -8.22 38.77 -53.01
N PRO A 482 -9.02 37.70 -53.15
CA PRO A 482 -8.58 36.49 -53.85
C PRO A 482 -8.64 36.65 -55.37
N VAL A 483 -7.52 36.35 -56.03
CA VAL A 483 -7.40 36.16 -57.49
C VAL A 483 -7.94 34.78 -57.85
N ARG A 484 -8.96 34.74 -58.73
CA ARG A 484 -9.43 33.52 -59.37
C ARG A 484 -8.42 33.03 -60.41
N ARG A 485 -8.16 31.73 -60.43
CA ARG A 485 -7.78 30.98 -61.63
C ARG A 485 -8.77 29.83 -61.82
#